data_AF-A0A2K1NPS6-F1
#
_entry.id   AF-A0A2K1NPS6-F1
#
_cell.length_a   1.000
_cell.length_b   1.000
_cell.length_c   1.000
_cell.angle_alpha   90.00
_cell.angle_beta   90.00
_cell.angle_gamma   90.00
#
_symmetry.space_group_name_H-M   'P 1'
#
loop_
_entity.id
_entity.type
_entity.pdbx_description
1 polymer ?
#
loop_
_entity_poly.entity_id
_entity_poly.type
_entity_poly.pdbx_seq_one_letter_code
_entity_poly.pdbx_strand_id
1 'polypeptide(L)'
;MKWKIKVKRFIKSLIFFLLGIVCAGIFSFFFMTAFVNVSKMVEVPYLVGENKNIALNSLKELNLIPNLIGSGDTVLYTDPPAGTKVKLGHHVIVQLRDIDSLVIPDLIGIPTEVAKQFLEEYNISYEIRNRLTNNPEQHGIILEISPSPGKEYFGEKVILYNGKYEGVK
;
A
#
# COMPACT_ATOMS: atom_id res chain seq x y z
N MET A 1 1.11 67.74 50.50
CA MET A 1 1.92 67.41 49.29
C MET A 1 2.25 65.91 49.10
N LYS A 2 2.20 65.05 50.14
CA LYS A 2 2.55 63.60 50.06
C LYS A 2 1.54 62.71 49.30
N TRP A 3 0.28 63.15 49.16
CA TRP A 3 -0.79 62.37 48.52
C TRP A 3 -0.62 62.26 46.99
N LYS A 4 -0.29 63.36 46.30
CA LYS A 4 -0.02 63.37 44.86
C LYS A 4 1.13 62.43 44.45
N ILE A 5 2.12 62.24 45.34
CA ILE A 5 3.27 61.35 45.12
C ILE A 5 2.85 59.88 45.20
N LYS A 6 2.03 59.51 46.20
CA LYS A 6 1.47 58.14 46.30
C LYS A 6 0.60 57.79 45.10
N VAL A 7 -0.25 58.71 44.65
CA VAL A 7 -1.12 58.53 43.48
C VAL A 7 -0.31 58.36 42.19
N LYS A 8 0.72 59.21 41.95
CA LYS A 8 1.60 59.09 40.78
C LYS A 8 2.37 57.76 40.76
N ARG A 9 2.78 57.25 41.94
CA ARG A 9 3.44 55.95 42.07
C ARG A 9 2.48 54.79 41.76
N PHE A 10 1.23 54.89 42.24
CA PHE A 10 0.19 53.90 41.99
C PHE A 10 -0.20 53.83 40.50
N ILE A 11 -0.39 54.98 39.85
CA ILE A 11 -0.68 55.05 38.41
C ILE A 11 0.47 54.45 37.59
N LYS A 12 1.72 54.75 37.94
CA LYS A 12 2.90 54.17 37.28
C LYS A 12 2.90 52.64 37.42
N SER A 13 2.65 52.11 38.62
CA SER A 13 2.53 50.66 38.84
C SER A 13 1.38 50.03 38.04
N LEU A 14 0.24 50.72 37.92
CA LEU A 14 -0.90 50.25 37.12
C LEU A 14 -0.58 50.18 35.62
N ILE A 15 0.17 51.16 35.11
CA ILE A 15 0.64 51.18 33.71
C ILE A 15 1.58 50.01 33.44
N PHE A 16 2.57 49.76 34.32
CA PHE A 16 3.47 48.61 34.17
C PHE A 16 2.72 47.26 34.26
N PHE A 17 1.70 47.18 35.10
CA PHE A 17 0.85 45.98 35.19
C PHE A 17 0.08 45.72 33.90
N LEU A 18 -0.56 46.76 33.34
CA LEU A 18 -1.24 46.66 32.04
C LEU A 18 -0.27 46.32 30.91
N LEU A 19 0.93 46.91 30.89
CA LEU A 19 1.96 46.61 29.91
C LEU A 19 2.44 45.15 30.01
N GLY A 20 2.54 44.62 31.23
CA GLY A 20 2.85 43.22 31.50
C GLY A 20 1.81 42.25 30.92
N ILE A 21 0.51 42.57 31.04
CA ILE A 21 -0.57 41.77 30.44
C ILE A 21 -0.47 41.78 28.91
N VAL A 22 -0.22 42.95 28.32
CA VAL A 22 -0.07 43.07 26.86
C VAL A 22 1.16 42.29 26.36
N CYS A 23 2.30 42.41 27.04
CA CYS A 23 3.50 41.63 26.72
C CYS A 23 3.28 40.12 26.89
N ALA A 24 2.59 39.70 27.96
CA ALA A 24 2.27 38.29 28.19
C ALA A 24 1.34 37.73 27.09
N GLY A 25 0.37 38.53 26.62
CA GLY A 25 -0.51 38.16 25.52
C GLY A 25 0.25 38.01 24.19
N ILE A 26 1.13 38.95 23.85
CA ILE A 26 1.96 38.88 22.64
C ILE A 26 2.93 37.69 22.72
N PHE A 27 3.56 37.49 23.88
CA PHE A 27 4.45 36.36 24.13
C PHE A 27 3.70 35.03 24.02
N SER A 28 2.50 34.92 24.59
CA SER A 28 1.65 33.74 24.48
C SER A 28 1.21 33.47 23.04
N PHE A 29 0.86 34.52 22.28
CA PHE A 29 0.52 34.39 20.86
C PHE A 29 1.71 33.89 20.03
N PHE A 30 2.89 34.47 20.20
CA PHE A 30 4.11 34.02 19.51
C PHE A 30 4.55 32.62 19.95
N PHE A 31 4.44 32.30 21.23
CA PHE A 31 4.73 30.97 21.76
C PHE A 31 3.78 29.92 21.18
N MET A 32 2.49 30.25 21.04
CA MET A 32 1.49 29.39 20.43
C MET A 32 1.73 29.20 18.93
N THR A 33 2.05 30.25 18.18
CA THR A 33 2.36 30.14 16.75
C THR A 33 3.65 29.37 16.48
N ALA A 34 4.66 29.50 17.33
CA ALA A 34 5.91 28.74 17.22
C ALA A 34 5.73 27.22 17.47
N PHE A 35 4.79 26.82 18.33
CA PHE A 35 4.57 25.40 18.67
C PHE A 35 3.57 24.68 17.75
N VAL A 36 2.62 25.40 17.15
CA VAL A 36 1.51 24.78 16.41
C VAL A 36 1.88 24.38 14.97
N ASN A 37 2.99 24.91 14.41
CA ASN A 37 3.22 24.90 12.96
C ASN A 37 4.40 24.08 12.41
N VAL A 38 4.90 23.07 13.13
CA VAL A 38 6.05 22.25 12.68
C VAL A 38 5.68 20.77 12.47
N SER A 39 4.46 20.45 12.03
CA SER A 39 4.14 19.08 11.60
C SER A 39 4.37 18.92 10.10
N LYS A 40 5.53 18.38 9.72
CA LYS A 40 5.74 17.86 8.37
C LYS A 40 4.73 16.73 8.13
N MET A 41 3.97 16.83 7.04
CA MET A 41 3.03 15.80 6.62
C MET A 41 3.60 15.01 5.46
N VAL A 42 3.29 13.72 5.43
CA VAL A 42 3.66 12.77 4.39
C VAL A 42 2.42 12.02 3.95
N GLU A 43 2.39 11.64 2.68
CA GLU A 43 1.28 10.92 2.09
C GLU A 43 1.49 9.40 2.23
N VAL A 44 0.44 8.69 2.62
CA VAL A 44 0.48 7.22 2.69
C VAL A 44 0.58 6.67 1.25
N PRO A 45 1.62 5.87 0.93
CA PRO A 45 1.80 5.33 -0.41
C PRO A 45 0.76 4.25 -0.74
N TYR A 46 0.56 3.98 -2.03
CA TYR A 46 -0.25 2.86 -2.47
C TYR A 46 0.54 1.56 -2.33
N LEU A 47 0.05 0.64 -1.49
CA LEU A 47 0.73 -0.61 -1.13
C LEU A 47 -0.12 -1.86 -1.36
N VAL A 48 -1.34 -1.74 -1.89
CA VAL A 48 -2.23 -2.89 -2.10
C VAL A 48 -1.62 -3.82 -3.15
N GLY A 49 -1.53 -5.11 -2.83
CA GLY A 49 -0.91 -6.14 -3.68
C GLY A 49 0.61 -6.26 -3.51
N GLU A 50 1.26 -5.33 -2.82
CA GLU A 50 2.70 -5.40 -2.57
C GLU A 50 3.04 -6.49 -1.55
N ASN A 51 4.28 -6.96 -1.63
CA ASN A 51 4.82 -7.88 -0.64
C ASN A 51 5.06 -7.17 0.70
N LYS A 52 4.83 -7.88 1.80
CA LYS A 52 5.08 -7.44 3.19
C LYS A 52 6.41 -6.71 3.38
N ASN A 53 7.50 -7.21 2.80
CA ASN A 53 8.83 -6.61 2.96
C ASN A 53 8.96 -5.29 2.20
N ILE A 54 8.39 -5.21 0.99
CA ILE A 54 8.37 -3.99 0.18
C ILE A 54 7.57 -2.91 0.91
N ALA A 55 6.36 -3.26 1.36
CA ALA A 55 5.49 -2.37 2.12
C ALA A 55 6.15 -1.82 3.39
N LEU A 56 6.85 -2.69 4.15
CA LEU A 56 7.58 -2.29 5.35
C LEU A 56 8.66 -1.25 5.04
N ASN A 57 9.42 -1.46 3.97
CA ASN A 57 10.51 -0.56 3.59
C ASN A 57 9.96 0.78 3.10
N SER A 58 8.95 0.79 2.24
CA SER A 58 8.31 2.02 1.74
C SER A 58 7.77 2.88 2.88
N LEU A 59 7.12 2.28 3.88
CA LEU A 59 6.61 3.04 5.04
C LEU A 59 7.75 3.59 5.90
N LYS A 60 8.81 2.82 6.14
CA LYS A 60 9.98 3.27 6.93
C LYS A 60 10.75 4.39 6.25
N GLU A 61 10.92 4.34 4.93
CA GLU A 61 11.56 5.41 4.14
C GLU A 61 10.81 6.74 4.28
N LEU A 62 9.49 6.67 4.39
CA LEU A 62 8.61 7.82 4.64
C LEU A 62 8.52 8.22 6.12
N ASN A 63 9.30 7.58 7.00
CA ASN A 63 9.26 7.75 8.45
C ASN A 63 7.85 7.51 9.05
N LEU A 64 7.10 6.58 8.45
CA LEU A 64 5.84 6.07 8.99
C LEU A 64 6.12 4.79 9.79
N ILE A 65 5.26 4.48 10.74
CA ILE A 65 5.41 3.32 11.64
C ILE A 65 4.47 2.21 11.18
N PRO A 66 4.94 1.18 10.46
CA PRO A 66 4.10 0.08 10.01
C PRO A 66 3.64 -0.78 11.19
N ASN A 67 2.35 -1.10 11.23
CA ASN A 67 1.74 -2.08 12.13
C ASN A 67 1.11 -3.20 11.28
N LEU A 68 1.78 -4.34 11.21
CA LEU A 68 1.33 -5.46 10.39
C LEU A 68 0.30 -6.30 11.16
N ILE A 69 -0.82 -6.60 10.52
CA ILE A 69 -1.85 -7.50 11.04
C ILE A 69 -2.19 -8.57 10.02
N GLY A 70 -2.45 -9.80 10.47
CA GLY A 70 -2.69 -10.97 9.61
C GLY A 70 -1.47 -11.88 9.43
N SER A 71 -1.70 -13.08 8.90
CA SER A 71 -0.70 -14.13 8.65
C SER A 71 -0.04 -14.06 7.27
N GLY A 72 -0.63 -13.30 6.35
CA GLY A 72 -0.23 -13.27 4.94
C GLY A 72 1.06 -12.54 4.60
N ASP A 73 1.46 -12.70 3.34
CA ASP A 73 2.62 -12.02 2.75
C ASP A 73 2.27 -10.89 1.78
N THR A 74 1.00 -10.75 1.41
CA THR A 74 0.53 -9.70 0.51
C THR A 74 -0.35 -8.70 1.25
N VAL A 75 -0.14 -7.41 0.96
CA VAL A 75 -0.96 -6.34 1.52
C VAL A 75 -2.35 -6.34 0.88
N LEU A 76 -3.38 -6.47 1.71
CA LEU A 76 -4.79 -6.33 1.32
C LEU A 76 -5.22 -4.87 1.30
N TYR A 77 -4.93 -4.14 2.38
CA TYR A 77 -5.22 -2.71 2.49
C TYR A 77 -4.36 -2.05 3.59
N THR A 78 -4.38 -0.72 3.61
CA THR A 78 -3.79 0.08 4.69
C THR A 78 -4.83 0.98 5.35
N ASP A 79 -4.65 1.25 6.63
CA ASP A 79 -5.39 2.28 7.37
C ASP A 79 -4.40 3.21 8.08
N PRO A 80 -4.34 4.51 7.74
CA PRO A 80 -5.16 5.22 6.76
C PRO A 80 -4.99 4.73 5.30
N PRO A 81 -5.98 4.95 4.42
CA PRO A 81 -5.89 4.54 3.02
C PRO A 81 -4.83 5.35 2.26
N ALA A 82 -4.34 4.77 1.17
CA ALA A 82 -3.40 5.42 0.27
C ALA A 82 -3.87 6.82 -0.16
N GLY A 83 -2.94 7.77 -0.26
CA GLY A 83 -3.23 9.17 -0.57
C GLY A 83 -3.58 10.03 0.65
N THR A 84 -3.78 9.42 1.83
CA THR A 84 -4.04 10.19 3.06
C THR A 84 -2.78 10.89 3.53
N LYS A 85 -2.88 12.19 3.84
CA LYS A 85 -1.77 12.95 4.45
C LYS A 85 -1.78 12.78 5.96
N VAL A 86 -0.71 12.21 6.48
CA VAL A 86 -0.51 11.94 7.91
C VAL A 86 0.75 12.65 8.40
N LYS A 87 0.87 12.84 9.71
CA LYS A 87 2.09 13.40 10.31
C LYS A 87 3.24 12.40 10.20
N LEU A 88 4.48 12.89 10.13
CA LEU A 88 5.66 12.03 10.33
C LEU A 88 5.53 11.21 11.61
N GLY A 89 5.93 9.94 11.58
CA GLY A 89 5.82 9.00 12.69
C GLY A 89 4.41 8.47 12.95
N HIS A 90 3.44 8.71 12.05
CA HIS A 90 2.11 8.13 12.19
C HIS A 90 2.14 6.60 12.03
N HIS A 91 1.29 5.91 12.79
CA HIS A 91 1.12 4.47 12.69
C HIS A 91 0.22 4.13 11.50
N VAL A 92 0.69 3.28 10.59
CA VAL A 92 -0.09 2.78 9.46
C VAL A 92 -0.34 1.31 9.69
N ILE A 93 -1.61 0.94 9.84
CA ILE A 93 -2.03 -0.45 9.89
C ILE A 93 -1.93 -1.01 8.47
N VAL A 94 -1.28 -2.16 8.33
CA VAL A 94 -1.15 -2.88 7.07
C VAL A 94 -1.80 -4.24 7.27
N GLN A 95 -2.99 -4.42 6.69
CA GLN A 95 -3.65 -5.71 6.72
C GLN A 95 -3.04 -6.60 5.65
N LEU A 96 -2.52 -7.75 6.08
CA LEU A 96 -1.98 -8.77 5.22
C LEU A 96 -3.04 -9.84 4.97
N ARG A 97 -2.99 -10.45 3.79
CA ARG A 97 -3.81 -11.57 3.38
C ARG A 97 -2.91 -12.65 2.76
N ASP A 98 -3.19 -13.89 3.12
CA ASP A 98 -2.67 -15.05 2.40
C ASP A 98 -3.36 -15.11 1.04
N ILE A 99 -2.59 -14.99 -0.04
CA ILE A 99 -3.12 -15.40 -1.34
C ILE A 99 -3.09 -16.92 -1.32
N ASP A 100 -4.25 -17.55 -1.46
CA ASP A 100 -4.35 -19.01 -1.59
C ASP A 100 -3.41 -19.44 -2.73
N SER A 101 -2.33 -20.11 -2.36
CA SER A 101 -1.37 -20.63 -3.33
C SER A 101 -2.03 -21.77 -4.09
N LEU A 102 -2.28 -21.56 -5.36
CA LEU A 102 -2.87 -22.58 -6.20
C LEU A 102 -1.75 -23.42 -6.82
N VAL A 103 -1.84 -24.75 -6.66
CA VAL A 103 -0.93 -25.66 -7.35
C VAL A 103 -1.44 -25.85 -8.77
N ILE A 104 -0.66 -25.36 -9.75
CA ILE A 104 -1.01 -25.53 -11.16
C ILE A 104 -0.80 -27.01 -11.55
N PRO A 105 -1.85 -27.72 -12.00
CA PRO A 105 -1.71 -29.08 -12.48
C PRO A 105 -0.87 -29.11 -13.76
N ASP A 106 -0.13 -30.20 -13.96
CA ASP A 106 0.57 -30.42 -15.23
C ASP A 106 -0.43 -30.83 -16.31
N LEU A 107 -0.78 -29.87 -17.16
CA LEU A 107 -1.69 -30.07 -18.30
C LEU A 107 -0.93 -30.09 -19.64
N ILE A 108 0.41 -30.15 -19.63
CA ILE A 108 1.20 -30.19 -20.86
C ILE A 108 0.93 -31.50 -21.60
N GLY A 109 0.66 -31.42 -22.90
CA GLY A 109 0.31 -32.57 -23.73
C GLY A 109 -1.16 -33.00 -23.64
N ILE A 110 -1.95 -32.40 -22.75
CA ILE A 110 -3.38 -32.68 -22.61
C ILE A 110 -4.17 -31.91 -23.69
N PRO A 111 -5.25 -32.49 -24.25
CA PRO A 111 -6.16 -31.77 -25.13
C PRO A 111 -6.70 -30.50 -24.48
N THR A 112 -6.73 -29.40 -25.24
CA THR A 112 -7.09 -28.07 -24.72
C THR A 112 -8.48 -28.06 -24.08
N GLU A 113 -9.46 -28.80 -24.62
CA GLU A 113 -10.79 -28.88 -24.02
C GLU A 113 -10.80 -29.60 -22.67
N VAL A 114 -10.01 -30.66 -22.52
CA VAL A 114 -9.87 -31.38 -21.24
C VAL A 114 -9.15 -30.50 -20.22
N ALA A 115 -8.10 -29.79 -20.64
CA ALA A 115 -7.39 -28.84 -19.79
C ALA A 115 -8.32 -27.73 -19.26
N LYS A 116 -9.23 -27.20 -20.10
CA LYS A 116 -10.23 -26.21 -19.65
C LYS A 116 -11.15 -26.77 -18.56
N GLN A 117 -11.66 -27.98 -18.75
CA GLN A 117 -12.56 -28.61 -17.78
C GLN A 117 -11.89 -28.75 -16.41
N PHE A 118 -10.63 -29.20 -16.38
CA PHE A 118 -9.87 -29.26 -15.14
C PHE A 118 -9.72 -27.88 -14.49
N LEU A 119 -9.34 -26.86 -15.24
CA LEU A 119 -9.17 -25.51 -14.68
C LEU A 119 -10.48 -24.91 -14.17
N GLU A 120 -11.61 -25.17 -14.83
CA GLU A 120 -12.94 -24.74 -14.39
C GLU A 120 -13.37 -25.45 -13.11
N GLU A 121 -13.12 -26.75 -12.99
CA GLU A 121 -13.44 -27.55 -11.79
C GLU A 121 -12.70 -27.04 -10.55
N TYR A 122 -11.44 -26.62 -10.71
CA TYR A 122 -10.64 -26.02 -9.65
C TYR A 122 -10.84 -24.50 -9.49
N ASN A 123 -11.82 -23.91 -10.17
CA ASN A 123 -12.12 -22.47 -10.16
C ASN A 123 -10.88 -21.59 -10.45
N ILE A 124 -10.06 -22.03 -11.41
CA ILE A 124 -8.81 -21.39 -11.82
C ILE A 124 -9.09 -20.52 -13.03
N SER A 125 -8.87 -19.22 -12.90
CA SER A 125 -8.92 -18.30 -14.04
C SER A 125 -7.82 -18.61 -15.05
N TYR A 126 -8.17 -18.64 -16.35
CA TYR A 126 -7.21 -18.96 -17.41
C TYR A 126 -7.38 -18.12 -18.67
N GLU A 127 -6.31 -18.03 -19.47
CA GLU A 127 -6.29 -17.42 -20.81
C GLU A 127 -5.65 -18.40 -21.80
N ILE A 128 -6.27 -18.58 -22.97
CA ILE A 128 -5.74 -19.45 -24.02
C ILE A 128 -5.11 -18.60 -25.12
N ARG A 129 -3.85 -18.93 -25.44
CA ARG A 129 -3.11 -18.35 -26.56
C ARG A 129 -2.77 -19.44 -27.56
N ASN A 130 -2.92 -19.15 -28.85
CA ASN A 130 -2.50 -20.08 -29.88
C ASN A 130 -1.00 -19.94 -30.13
N ARG A 131 -0.30 -21.07 -30.21
CA ARG A 131 1.09 -21.18 -30.63
C ARG A 131 1.17 -22.01 -31.90
N LEU A 132 1.81 -21.46 -32.92
CA LEU A 132 1.97 -22.15 -34.21
C LEU A 132 2.89 -23.35 -34.05
N THR A 133 2.54 -24.46 -34.69
CA THR A 133 3.35 -25.69 -34.72
C THR A 133 3.37 -26.32 -36.12
N ASN A 134 4.49 -26.95 -36.44
CA ASN A 134 4.70 -27.73 -37.66
C ASN A 134 4.42 -29.22 -37.44
N ASN A 135 4.13 -29.64 -36.20
CA ASN A 135 3.78 -31.02 -35.89
C ASN A 135 2.24 -31.15 -35.85
N PRO A 136 1.62 -31.98 -36.72
CA PRO A 136 0.18 -32.20 -36.70
C PRO A 136 -0.34 -32.83 -35.39
N GLU A 137 0.48 -33.64 -34.69
CA GLU A 137 0.11 -34.24 -33.40
C GLU A 137 0.00 -33.22 -32.27
N GLN A 138 0.62 -32.05 -32.47
CA GLN A 138 0.57 -30.94 -31.52
C GLN A 138 -0.65 -30.04 -31.72
N HIS A 139 -1.52 -30.35 -32.68
CA HIS A 139 -2.73 -29.58 -32.90
C HIS A 139 -3.77 -29.83 -31.80
N GLY A 140 -4.27 -28.76 -31.18
CA GLY A 140 -5.36 -28.85 -30.20
C GLY A 140 -4.94 -29.37 -28.82
N ILE A 141 -3.64 -29.51 -28.57
CA ILE A 141 -3.09 -29.85 -27.25
C ILE A 141 -2.33 -28.66 -26.65
N ILE A 142 -2.19 -28.67 -25.33
CA ILE A 142 -1.41 -27.68 -24.60
C ILE A 142 0.09 -27.95 -24.77
N LEU A 143 0.81 -26.98 -25.32
CA LEU A 143 2.26 -27.05 -25.53
C LEU A 143 3.04 -26.47 -24.36
N GLU A 144 2.49 -25.48 -23.68
CA GLU A 144 3.15 -24.77 -22.60
C GLU A 144 2.11 -24.14 -21.68
N ILE A 145 2.46 -23.99 -20.40
CA ILE A 145 1.66 -23.35 -19.37
C ILE A 145 2.53 -22.31 -18.67
N SER A 146 1.98 -21.11 -18.47
CA SER A 146 2.65 -20.05 -17.72
C SER A 146 1.80 -19.57 -16.55
N PRO A 147 2.32 -19.64 -15.31
CA PRO A 147 3.66 -20.12 -14.95
C PRO A 147 3.80 -21.65 -14.99
N SER A 148 5.03 -22.15 -14.90
CA SER A 148 5.34 -23.57 -15.01
C SER A 148 4.57 -24.42 -13.99
N PRO A 149 4.10 -25.62 -14.38
CA PRO A 149 3.38 -26.53 -13.49
C PRO A 149 4.16 -26.87 -12.21
N GLY A 150 3.44 -27.18 -11.14
CA GLY A 150 4.03 -27.64 -9.87
C GLY A 150 4.69 -26.56 -9.01
N LYS A 151 4.60 -25.28 -9.38
CA LYS A 151 4.97 -24.15 -8.51
C LYS A 151 3.72 -23.50 -7.92
N GLU A 152 3.86 -23.02 -6.69
CA GLU A 152 2.84 -22.17 -6.07
C GLU A 152 2.64 -20.92 -6.93
N TYR A 153 1.39 -20.69 -7.31
CA TYR A 153 0.99 -19.57 -8.13
C TYR A 153 0.12 -18.61 -7.32
N PHE A 154 0.52 -17.33 -7.32
CA PHE A 154 -0.15 -16.23 -6.60
C PHE A 154 -0.81 -15.22 -7.55
N GLY A 155 -0.83 -15.49 -8.85
CA GLY A 155 -1.38 -14.55 -9.82
C GLY A 155 -2.86 -14.79 -10.12
N GLU A 156 -3.46 -13.85 -10.85
CA GLU A 156 -4.90 -13.86 -11.13
C GLU A 156 -5.33 -14.85 -12.22
N LYS A 157 -4.43 -15.27 -13.14
CA LYS A 157 -4.78 -16.16 -14.27
C LYS A 157 -3.60 -16.94 -14.88
N VAL A 158 -3.84 -18.20 -15.22
CA VAL A 158 -2.87 -19.08 -15.88
C VAL A 158 -2.98 -18.95 -17.41
N ILE A 159 -1.85 -18.89 -18.12
CA ILE A 159 -1.84 -18.83 -19.60
C ILE A 159 -1.54 -20.22 -20.17
N LEU A 160 -2.45 -20.71 -21.01
CA LEU A 160 -2.34 -21.96 -21.75
C LEU A 160 -1.95 -21.69 -23.22
N TYR A 161 -0.87 -22.29 -23.70
CA TYR A 161 -0.47 -22.22 -25.11
C TYR A 161 -1.00 -23.42 -25.88
N ASN A 162 -2.09 -23.24 -26.61
CA ASN A 162 -2.71 -24.24 -27.49
C ASN A 162 -1.95 -24.35 -28.82
N GLY A 163 -1.59 -25.56 -29.22
CA GLY A 163 -0.94 -25.80 -30.51
C GLY A 163 -1.90 -25.63 -31.70
N LYS A 164 -1.56 -24.72 -32.60
CA LYS A 164 -2.26 -24.51 -33.89
C LYS A 164 -1.35 -24.96 -35.02
N TYR A 165 -1.69 -26.06 -35.68
CA TYR A 165 -0.95 -26.54 -36.83
C TYR A 165 -1.11 -25.58 -38.02
N GLU A 166 0.01 -25.18 -38.63
CA GLU A 166 -0.01 -24.22 -39.75
C GLU A 166 0.32 -24.84 -41.11
N GLY A 167 0.51 -26.16 -41.17
CA GLY A 167 0.96 -26.83 -42.40
C GLY A 167 2.44 -26.61 -42.67
N VAL A 168 3.10 -27.58 -43.30
CA VAL A 168 4.42 -27.34 -43.89
C VAL A 168 4.18 -26.52 -45.16
N LYS A 169 4.77 -25.32 -45.25
CA LYS A 169 4.79 -24.53 -46.48
C LYS A 169 5.49 -25.26 -47.61
#